data_AF-A0A093Y3E3-F1
#
_entry.id   AF-A0A093Y3E3-F1
#
_cell.length_a   1.000
_cell.length_b   1.000
_cell.length_c   1.000
_cell.angle_alpha   90.00
_cell.angle_beta   90.00
_cell.angle_gamma   90.00
#
_symmetry.space_group_name_H-M   'P 1'
#
loop_
_entity.id
_entity.type
_entity.pdbx_description
1 polymer ?
#
loop_
_entity_poly.entity_id
_entity_poly.type
_entity_poly.pdbx_seq_one_letter_code
_entity_poly.pdbx_strand_id
1 'polypeptide(L)'
;MALKEVPSTFGRLVLRSARPSAQSLSHNGTRAASNAAAPAQEQSEDLQDLESQSSFLTPKPSPKEVKSYDPVKRAESRRTQLPRSRYQYRPPRYFRGPLHPHQPPPTSDPASRLFVPGPFSTPRLVETYQSTVAADIMTLAYSHTPPGTVKEPKPDRLRSWDDSSPYMKNRPKRGPRGGDTLRLLEKEINWRTIPKIKEVTVHCMVKEAAGNSAPLHVAGMMLQAITGVRPEVHRVKQTIANFGIRADMPISLTCTIKGDDAWAFVDKCVNLVLPKVKDWPGVNGSSGDNSGNIAWGIDKHSANLFPEVEVNYDMYPPQYIPGFHVICKTTATSDRHARLLLKALGVPFHGKAE
;
A
#
# COMPACT_ATOMS: atom_id res chain seq x y z
N MET A 1 -47.79 48.38 -5.97
CA MET A 1 -48.66 48.69 -4.82
C MET A 1 -49.40 47.42 -4.42
N ALA A 2 -49.05 46.80 -3.31
CA ALA A 2 -49.92 45.88 -2.56
C ALA A 2 -49.15 45.45 -1.30
N LEU A 3 -49.45 46.15 -0.21
CA LEU A 3 -49.16 45.69 1.14
C LEU A 3 -49.89 44.36 1.36
N LYS A 4 -49.18 43.34 1.83
CA LYS A 4 -49.79 42.20 2.50
C LYS A 4 -49.15 42.05 3.86
N GLU A 5 -50.03 42.22 4.84
CA GLU A 5 -49.79 42.15 6.26
C GLU A 5 -49.35 40.74 6.69
N VAL A 6 -48.55 40.72 7.76
CA VAL A 6 -48.26 39.56 8.60
C VAL A 6 -49.38 39.51 9.64
N PRO A 7 -49.95 38.32 9.97
CA PRO A 7 -49.62 37.78 11.29
C PRO A 7 -49.60 36.24 11.44
N SER A 8 -48.90 35.85 12.50
CA SER A 8 -49.14 34.69 13.37
C SER A 8 -49.07 33.27 12.78
N THR A 9 -47.87 32.69 12.77
CA THR A 9 -47.70 31.27 13.13
C THR A 9 -46.48 31.12 14.02
N PHE A 10 -46.60 31.68 15.22
CA PHE A 10 -45.89 31.21 16.41
C PHE A 10 -46.49 29.83 16.75
N GLY A 11 -45.94 28.77 16.17
CA GLY A 11 -46.47 27.42 16.34
C GLY A 11 -45.51 26.37 15.82
N ARG A 12 -44.91 25.63 16.75
CA ARG A 12 -43.96 24.50 16.59
C ARG A 12 -42.47 24.85 16.57
N LEU A 13 -42.04 25.50 17.65
CA LEU A 13 -40.69 25.36 18.21
C LEU A 13 -40.73 24.47 19.47
N VAL A 14 -41.33 23.28 19.38
CA VAL A 14 -41.19 22.22 20.40
C VAL A 14 -41.23 20.89 19.69
N LEU A 15 -40.05 20.25 19.59
CA LEU A 15 -39.80 18.81 19.61
C LEU A 15 -38.29 18.63 19.39
N ARG A 16 -37.50 19.17 20.33
CA ARG A 16 -36.16 18.62 20.56
C ARG A 16 -36.39 17.19 21.06
N SER A 17 -35.78 16.24 20.37
CA SER A 17 -35.75 14.83 20.73
C SER A 17 -35.30 14.66 22.18
N ALA A 18 -36.24 14.38 23.07
CA ALA A 18 -35.94 13.73 24.33
C ALA A 18 -35.43 12.33 23.99
N ARG A 19 -34.12 12.11 24.11
CA ARG A 19 -33.59 10.75 24.29
C ARG A 19 -34.01 10.31 25.69
N PRO A 20 -34.52 9.09 25.90
CA PRO A 20 -34.73 8.62 27.26
C PRO A 20 -33.35 8.38 27.88
N SER A 21 -32.91 9.31 28.73
CA SER A 21 -31.91 9.01 29.73
C SER A 21 -32.58 8.06 30.73
N ALA A 22 -32.19 6.79 30.73
CA ALA A 22 -32.49 5.90 31.84
C ALA A 22 -31.69 6.38 33.05
N GLN A 23 -32.19 7.40 33.74
CA GLN A 23 -31.78 7.70 35.11
C GLN A 23 -32.39 6.60 35.97
N SER A 24 -31.58 5.64 36.41
CA SER A 24 -31.97 4.75 37.50
C SER A 24 -32.16 5.62 38.75
N LEU A 25 -33.42 5.93 39.07
CA LEU A 25 -33.80 6.42 40.39
C LEU A 25 -33.53 5.27 41.38
N SER A 26 -32.35 5.27 41.99
CA SER A 26 -32.09 4.44 43.15
C SER A 26 -32.97 4.94 44.29
N HIS A 27 -33.90 4.11 44.73
CA HIS A 27 -34.67 4.33 45.94
C HIS A 27 -33.68 4.31 47.12
N ASN A 28 -33.31 5.47 47.64
CA ASN A 28 -32.51 5.58 48.85
C ASN A 28 -33.38 5.20 50.06
N GLY A 29 -33.45 3.91 50.35
CA GLY A 29 -33.85 3.41 51.65
C GLY A 29 -32.78 3.79 52.67
N THR A 30 -33.13 4.65 53.61
CA THR A 30 -32.29 5.00 54.76
C THR A 30 -32.07 3.76 55.63
N ARG A 31 -30.89 3.14 55.50
CA ARG A 31 -30.30 2.33 56.56
C ARG A 31 -29.01 3.01 57.01
N ALA A 32 -29.06 3.55 58.23
CA ALA A 32 -27.89 3.97 58.95
C ALA A 32 -27.01 2.74 59.24
N ALA A 33 -25.90 2.62 58.52
CA ALA A 33 -24.77 1.79 58.88
C ALA A 33 -23.54 2.70 58.94
N SER A 34 -22.90 2.68 60.10
CA SER A 34 -21.80 3.53 60.54
C SER A 34 -20.55 3.45 59.65
N ASN A 35 -20.14 4.61 59.15
CA ASN A 35 -18.78 5.12 58.99
C ASN A 35 -17.63 4.11 58.85
N ALA A 36 -17.34 3.73 57.62
CA ALA A 36 -16.00 3.81 57.05
C ALA A 36 -16.15 3.88 55.53
N ALA A 37 -16.57 5.06 55.04
CA ALA A 37 -16.35 5.37 53.64
C ALA A 37 -14.83 5.33 53.43
N ALA A 38 -14.34 4.34 52.68
CA ALA A 38 -13.03 4.47 52.06
C ALA A 38 -13.00 5.87 51.41
N PRO A 39 -11.94 6.68 51.62
CA PRO A 39 -11.89 8.00 51.02
C PRO A 39 -12.19 7.80 49.55
N ALA A 40 -13.24 8.47 49.04
CA ALA A 40 -13.45 8.54 47.61
C ALA A 40 -12.12 9.04 47.08
N GLN A 41 -11.34 8.14 46.46
CA GLN A 41 -10.03 8.51 45.94
C GLN A 41 -10.32 9.68 45.02
N GLU A 42 -9.88 10.87 45.41
CA GLU A 42 -9.97 12.06 44.58
C GLU A 42 -9.40 11.63 43.23
N GLN A 43 -10.28 11.53 42.23
CA GLN A 43 -9.83 11.18 40.89
C GLN A 43 -8.77 12.20 40.55
N SER A 44 -7.56 11.72 40.24
CA SER A 44 -6.43 12.58 39.90
C SER A 44 -6.90 13.64 38.92
N GLU A 45 -6.46 14.88 39.09
CA GLU A 45 -6.89 16.02 38.26
C GLU A 45 -6.84 15.70 36.76
N ASP A 46 -5.81 14.96 36.32
CA ASP A 46 -5.65 14.46 34.94
C ASP A 46 -6.82 13.62 34.39
N LEU A 47 -7.57 12.91 35.25
CA LEU A 47 -8.72 12.08 34.86
C LEU A 47 -10.01 12.91 34.76
N GLN A 48 -10.04 14.08 35.38
CA GLN A 48 -11.20 14.97 35.35
C GLN A 48 -11.31 15.71 34.00
N ASP A 49 -10.17 15.92 33.32
CA ASP A 49 -10.10 16.52 31.98
C ASP A 49 -10.54 15.56 30.85
N LEU A 50 -10.68 14.26 31.15
CA LEU A 50 -11.14 13.28 30.17
C LEU A 50 -12.65 13.41 29.92
N GLU A 51 -13.07 13.12 28.69
CA GLU A 51 -14.49 13.11 28.32
C GLU A 51 -15.28 12.16 29.23
N SER A 52 -16.17 12.76 30.03
CA SER A 52 -16.98 12.04 31.02
C SER A 52 -17.88 10.96 30.42
N GLN A 53 -18.34 11.12 29.17
CA GLN A 53 -19.24 10.19 28.48
C GLN A 53 -18.58 9.52 27.27
N SER A 54 -17.59 8.66 27.52
CA SER A 54 -16.93 7.92 26.44
C SER A 54 -17.77 6.73 25.93
N SER A 55 -17.96 6.65 24.61
CA SER A 55 -18.63 5.51 23.98
C SER A 55 -17.82 4.21 24.06
N PHE A 56 -16.49 4.30 24.20
CA PHE A 56 -15.60 3.13 24.31
C PHE A 56 -15.82 2.31 25.59
N LEU A 57 -16.34 2.93 26.65
CA LEU A 57 -16.65 2.25 27.92
C LEU A 57 -18.08 1.68 27.96
N THR A 58 -18.88 1.91 26.92
CA THR A 58 -20.24 1.36 26.89
C THR A 58 -20.20 -0.16 26.81
N PRO A 59 -21.04 -0.87 27.59
CA PRO A 59 -21.08 -2.32 27.54
C PRO A 59 -21.57 -2.79 26.17
N LYS A 60 -21.17 -4.02 25.80
CA LYS A 60 -21.65 -4.65 24.56
C LYS A 60 -23.19 -4.73 24.55
N PRO A 61 -23.84 -4.56 23.38
CA PRO A 61 -25.29 -4.61 23.28
C PRO A 61 -25.82 -5.96 23.77
N SER A 62 -26.99 -5.95 24.42
CA SER A 62 -27.57 -7.17 24.99
C SER A 62 -28.07 -8.12 23.87
N PRO A 63 -28.07 -9.44 24.10
CA PRO A 63 -28.50 -10.40 23.07
C PRO A 63 -29.96 -10.22 22.65
N LYS A 64 -30.82 -9.71 23.56
CA LYS A 64 -32.20 -9.36 23.26
C LYS A 64 -32.29 -8.20 22.27
N GLU A 65 -31.49 -7.15 22.46
CA GLU A 65 -31.41 -6.00 21.54
C GLU A 65 -30.90 -6.41 20.17
N VAL A 66 -29.82 -7.21 20.11
CA VAL A 66 -29.26 -7.71 18.85
C VAL A 66 -30.30 -8.53 18.08
N LYS A 67 -31.02 -9.43 18.75
CA LYS A 67 -32.08 -10.23 18.12
C LYS A 67 -33.25 -9.39 17.62
N SER A 68 -33.56 -8.28 18.28
CA SER A 68 -34.62 -7.35 17.87
C SER A 68 -34.21 -6.42 16.72
N TYR A 69 -32.90 -6.28 16.45
CA TYR A 69 -32.38 -5.34 15.47
C TYR A 69 -32.42 -5.92 14.05
N ASP A 70 -33.47 -5.59 13.30
CA ASP A 70 -33.64 -6.00 11.91
C ASP A 70 -33.75 -4.78 10.98
N PRO A 71 -32.67 -4.38 10.29
CA PRO A 71 -32.66 -3.20 9.43
C PRO A 71 -33.50 -3.38 8.15
N VAL A 72 -33.61 -4.61 7.65
CA VAL A 72 -34.34 -4.92 6.40
C VAL A 72 -35.83 -4.78 6.64
N LYS A 73 -36.37 -5.43 7.69
CA LYS A 73 -37.79 -5.26 8.06
C LYS A 73 -38.14 -3.82 8.39
N ARG A 74 -37.22 -3.07 9.00
CA ARG A 74 -37.42 -1.64 9.28
C ARG A 74 -37.52 -0.80 8.00
N ALA A 75 -36.79 -1.17 6.95
CA ALA A 75 -36.89 -0.52 5.65
C ALA A 75 -38.20 -0.91 4.94
N GLU A 76 -38.56 -2.19 4.94
CA GLU A 76 -39.77 -2.72 4.29
C GLU A 76 -41.07 -2.23 4.94
N SER A 77 -41.12 -2.18 6.27
CA SER A 77 -42.28 -1.67 7.01
C SER A 77 -42.55 -0.18 6.77
N ARG A 78 -41.57 0.55 6.23
CA ARG A 78 -41.70 1.98 5.99
C ARG A 78 -42.46 2.24 4.69
N ARG A 79 -43.59 2.94 4.79
CA ARG A 79 -44.42 3.32 3.62
C ARG A 79 -43.79 4.40 2.73
N THR A 80 -42.86 5.19 3.27
CA THR A 80 -42.24 6.33 2.57
C THR A 80 -40.74 6.39 2.79
N GLN A 81 -39.97 6.95 1.87
CA GLN A 81 -38.53 7.13 2.07
C GLN A 81 -38.23 8.12 3.21
N LEU A 82 -37.17 7.88 3.98
CA LEU A 82 -36.70 8.86 4.97
C LEU A 82 -36.21 10.14 4.28
N PRO A 83 -36.43 11.32 4.88
CA PRO A 83 -35.88 12.55 4.35
C PRO A 83 -34.35 12.49 4.33
N ARG A 84 -33.75 13.06 3.29
CA ARG A 84 -32.29 13.18 3.17
C ARG A 84 -31.70 14.04 4.29
N SER A 85 -30.48 13.74 4.69
CA SER A 85 -29.72 14.58 5.62
C SER A 85 -29.48 15.98 5.05
N ARG A 86 -29.30 16.96 5.93
CA ARG A 86 -28.84 18.32 5.59
C ARG A 86 -27.39 18.32 5.11
N TYR A 87 -26.56 17.42 5.63
CA TYR A 87 -25.17 17.27 5.20
C TYR A 87 -25.12 16.55 3.85
N GLN A 88 -24.66 17.26 2.81
CA GLN A 88 -24.61 16.76 1.42
C GLN A 88 -23.25 16.98 0.77
N TYR A 89 -22.18 16.96 1.56
CA TYR A 89 -20.83 17.01 1.03
C TYR A 89 -20.59 15.85 0.08
N ARG A 90 -20.02 16.16 -1.09
CA ARG A 90 -19.52 15.18 -2.05
C ARG A 90 -18.12 15.60 -2.42
N PRO A 91 -17.13 14.69 -2.49
CA PRO A 91 -15.77 15.09 -2.80
C PRO A 91 -15.73 15.89 -4.12
N PRO A 92 -14.79 16.84 -4.31
CA PRO A 92 -14.55 17.50 -5.60
C PRO A 92 -13.82 16.61 -6.60
N ARG A 93 -14.14 16.71 -7.90
CA ARG A 93 -13.45 15.93 -8.95
C ARG A 93 -11.97 16.31 -9.09
N TYR A 94 -11.64 17.56 -8.78
CA TYR A 94 -10.29 18.12 -8.92
C TYR A 94 -9.86 18.80 -7.64
N PHE A 95 -8.59 18.61 -7.28
CA PHE A 95 -7.95 19.40 -6.25
C PHE A 95 -7.55 20.77 -6.84
N ARG A 96 -8.05 21.86 -6.24
CA ARG A 96 -7.84 23.24 -6.71
C ARG A 96 -6.85 24.03 -5.84
N GLY A 97 -6.00 23.32 -5.10
CA GLY A 97 -5.08 23.90 -4.13
C GLY A 97 -5.59 23.86 -2.68
N PRO A 98 -4.70 24.04 -1.70
CA PRO A 98 -4.98 23.79 -0.28
C PRO A 98 -5.94 24.79 0.36
N LEU A 99 -6.07 26.00 -0.19
CA LEU A 99 -6.92 27.07 0.36
C LEU A 99 -8.33 27.08 -0.26
N HIS A 100 -8.61 26.22 -1.24
CA HIS A 100 -9.94 26.15 -1.82
C HIS A 100 -10.96 25.68 -0.76
N PRO A 101 -12.12 26.32 -0.59
CA PRO A 101 -13.05 25.96 0.50
C PRO A 101 -13.55 24.51 0.43
N HIS A 102 -13.72 23.98 -0.78
CA HIS A 102 -14.18 22.61 -1.00
C HIS A 102 -12.98 21.69 -1.24
N GLN A 103 -12.46 21.12 -0.16
CA GLN A 103 -11.31 20.21 -0.15
C GLN A 103 -11.73 18.76 -0.36
N PRO A 104 -10.93 17.92 -1.05
CA PRO A 104 -11.14 16.48 -1.07
C PRO A 104 -10.79 15.84 0.28
N PRO A 105 -11.46 14.74 0.65
CA PRO A 105 -11.11 13.98 1.83
C PRO A 105 -9.84 13.16 1.57
N PRO A 106 -9.18 12.63 2.63
CA PRO A 106 -8.05 11.73 2.46
C PRO A 106 -8.45 10.45 1.70
N THR A 107 -7.46 9.72 1.16
CA THR A 107 -7.71 8.48 0.41
C THR A 107 -8.26 7.34 1.28
N SER A 108 -8.05 7.41 2.60
CA SER A 108 -8.60 6.45 3.57
C SER A 108 -10.08 6.65 3.87
N ASP A 109 -10.65 7.82 3.55
CA ASP A 109 -12.07 8.09 3.77
C ASP A 109 -12.92 7.29 2.77
N PRO A 110 -13.90 6.48 3.21
CA PRO A 110 -14.79 5.75 2.30
C PRO A 110 -15.60 6.65 1.37
N ALA A 111 -15.79 7.94 1.70
CA ALA A 111 -16.43 8.91 0.82
C ALA A 111 -15.48 9.44 -0.28
N SER A 112 -14.19 9.14 -0.23
CA SER A 112 -13.20 9.59 -1.21
C SER A 112 -13.37 8.91 -2.56
N ARG A 113 -13.06 9.62 -3.65
CA ARG A 113 -13.06 9.03 -5.01
C ARG A 113 -11.93 8.05 -5.26
N LEU A 114 -10.86 8.17 -4.48
CA LEU A 114 -9.66 7.35 -4.59
C LEU A 114 -9.64 6.26 -3.52
N PHE A 115 -10.77 6.04 -2.84
CA PHE A 115 -10.88 5.01 -1.83
C PHE A 115 -10.68 3.64 -2.46
N VAL A 116 -9.76 2.89 -1.89
CA VAL A 116 -9.54 1.47 -2.18
C VAL A 116 -9.87 0.73 -0.89
N PRO A 117 -10.74 -0.30 -0.92
CA PRO A 117 -10.99 -1.13 0.25
C PRO A 117 -9.68 -1.65 0.84
N GLY A 118 -9.65 -1.78 2.17
CA GLY A 118 -8.49 -2.29 2.90
C GLY A 118 -8.19 -3.77 2.61
N PRO A 119 -7.32 -4.40 3.41
CA PRO A 119 -6.90 -5.78 3.18
C PRO A 119 -8.07 -6.75 3.32
N PHE A 120 -8.14 -7.72 2.41
CA PHE A 120 -9.16 -8.78 2.41
C PHE A 120 -8.70 -10.02 3.18
N SER A 121 -7.40 -10.30 3.17
CA SER A 121 -6.76 -11.43 3.85
C SER A 121 -5.30 -11.09 4.15
N THR A 122 -4.68 -11.86 5.05
CA THR A 122 -3.24 -11.81 5.29
C THR A 122 -2.54 -12.78 4.35
N PRO A 123 -1.60 -12.33 3.49
CA PRO A 123 -0.85 -13.25 2.63
C PRO A 123 0.04 -14.15 3.48
N ARG A 124 -0.03 -15.47 3.28
CA ARG A 124 0.78 -16.42 4.07
C ARG A 124 2.29 -16.10 4.01
N LEU A 125 2.78 -15.62 2.86
CA LEU A 125 4.20 -15.31 2.69
C LEU A 125 4.64 -14.15 3.60
N VAL A 126 3.73 -13.21 3.90
CA VAL A 126 3.96 -12.14 4.88
C VAL A 126 4.04 -12.72 6.29
N GLU A 127 3.13 -13.62 6.64
CA GLU A 127 3.13 -14.28 7.96
C GLU A 127 4.38 -15.14 8.17
N THR A 128 4.77 -15.95 7.18
CA THR A 128 6.04 -16.70 7.19
C THR A 128 7.22 -15.75 7.33
N TYR A 129 7.23 -14.64 6.57
CA TYR A 129 8.30 -13.66 6.68
C TYR A 129 8.42 -13.07 8.09
N GLN A 130 7.30 -12.70 8.71
CA GLN A 130 7.29 -12.07 10.03
C GLN A 130 7.61 -13.06 11.16
N SER A 131 7.17 -14.30 11.04
CA SER A 131 7.32 -15.32 12.08
C SER A 131 8.70 -15.98 12.10
N THR A 132 9.31 -16.20 10.94
CA THR A 132 10.59 -16.94 10.85
C THR A 132 11.69 -16.10 10.18
N VAL A 133 11.49 -15.74 8.90
CA VAL A 133 12.54 -15.19 8.04
C VAL A 133 13.14 -13.88 8.57
N ALA A 134 12.33 -13.01 9.16
CA ALA A 134 12.80 -11.72 9.67
C ALA A 134 13.84 -11.88 10.78
N ALA A 135 13.61 -12.81 11.72
CA ALA A 135 14.53 -13.09 12.81
C ALA A 135 15.81 -13.77 12.30
N ASP A 136 15.68 -14.69 11.34
CA ASP A 136 16.81 -15.40 10.73
C ASP A 136 17.72 -14.45 9.96
N ILE A 137 17.17 -13.58 9.11
CA ILE A 137 17.94 -12.57 8.36
C ILE A 137 18.67 -11.62 9.31
N MET A 138 17.99 -11.17 10.38
CA MET A 138 18.59 -10.29 11.36
C MET A 138 19.76 -10.95 12.08
N THR A 139 19.62 -12.22 12.45
CA THR A 139 20.66 -12.98 13.16
C THR A 139 21.83 -13.31 12.24
N LEU A 140 21.56 -13.74 11.01
CA LEU A 140 22.57 -14.11 10.02
C LEU A 140 23.45 -12.92 9.60
N ALA A 141 22.85 -11.74 9.44
CA ALA A 141 23.55 -10.54 8.98
C ALA A 141 24.01 -9.61 10.11
N TYR A 142 23.94 -10.05 11.37
CA TYR A 142 24.31 -9.23 12.52
C TYR A 142 25.81 -8.90 12.53
N SER A 143 26.12 -7.62 12.71
CA SER A 143 27.46 -7.12 12.97
C SER A 143 27.50 -6.48 14.35
N HIS A 144 28.36 -6.96 15.23
CA HIS A 144 28.44 -6.47 16.60
C HIS A 144 29.05 -5.07 16.66
N THR A 145 28.35 -4.15 17.33
CA THR A 145 28.86 -2.82 17.66
C THR A 145 29.12 -2.76 19.17
N PRO A 146 30.38 -2.60 19.61
CA PRO A 146 30.70 -2.50 21.03
C PRO A 146 29.96 -1.33 21.71
N PRO A 147 29.59 -1.46 23.00
CA PRO A 147 29.03 -0.34 23.74
C PRO A 147 30.04 0.82 23.78
N GLY A 148 29.55 2.04 23.56
CA GLY A 148 30.41 3.24 23.52
C GLY A 148 31.08 3.53 22.18
N THR A 149 30.79 2.77 21.11
CA THR A 149 31.26 3.14 19.76
C THR A 149 30.70 4.51 19.35
N VAL A 150 31.60 5.44 19.04
CA VAL A 150 31.26 6.78 18.55
C VAL A 150 30.76 6.68 17.11
N LYS A 151 29.57 7.21 16.83
CA LYS A 151 29.03 7.27 15.47
C LYS A 151 29.67 8.43 14.73
N GLU A 152 30.53 8.14 13.76
CA GLU A 152 31.11 9.15 12.90
C GLU A 152 30.02 9.78 12.00
N PRO A 153 30.01 11.11 11.85
CA PRO A 153 29.12 11.77 10.90
C PRO A 153 29.50 11.35 9.48
N LYS A 154 28.50 11.04 8.65
CA LYS A 154 28.74 10.67 7.26
C LYS A 154 29.29 11.89 6.49
N PRO A 155 30.40 11.76 5.75
CA PRO A 155 30.94 12.87 4.99
C PRO A 155 30.03 13.25 3.82
N ASP A 156 30.11 14.52 3.42
CA ASP A 156 29.48 15.02 2.20
C ASP A 156 29.93 14.23 0.98
N ARG A 157 28.97 13.61 0.29
CA ARG A 157 29.28 12.77 -0.89
C ARG A 157 29.68 13.58 -2.11
N LEU A 158 29.09 14.76 -2.26
CA LEU A 158 29.55 15.77 -3.21
C LEU A 158 30.65 16.56 -2.52
N ARG A 159 31.89 16.32 -2.93
CA ARG A 159 33.07 16.87 -2.25
C ARG A 159 33.18 18.37 -2.52
N SER A 160 33.49 19.15 -1.49
CA SER A 160 33.91 20.53 -1.66
C SER A 160 35.32 20.62 -2.23
N TRP A 161 35.68 21.83 -2.69
CA TRP A 161 37.06 22.20 -2.92
C TRP A 161 37.68 22.62 -1.59
N ASP A 162 38.98 22.45 -1.47
CA ASP A 162 39.78 22.91 -0.34
C ASP A 162 40.00 24.44 -0.40
N ASP A 163 40.49 25.03 0.68
CA ASP A 163 40.74 26.47 0.77
C ASP A 163 42.14 26.89 0.27
N SER A 164 42.81 26.01 -0.49
CA SER A 164 44.19 26.27 -0.96
C SER A 164 44.28 27.38 -2.01
N SER A 165 43.17 27.73 -2.68
CA SER A 165 43.13 28.78 -3.69
C SER A 165 41.87 29.66 -3.57
N PRO A 166 41.98 30.98 -3.75
CA PRO A 166 40.83 31.88 -3.77
C PRO A 166 39.75 31.49 -4.79
N TYR A 167 40.12 30.83 -5.89
CA TYR A 167 39.19 30.36 -6.92
C TYR A 167 38.27 29.22 -6.44
N MET A 168 38.59 28.57 -5.33
CA MET A 168 37.85 27.41 -4.82
C MET A 168 36.63 27.81 -3.96
N LYS A 169 36.63 29.02 -3.40
CA LYS A 169 35.61 29.50 -2.45
C LYS A 169 34.18 29.50 -3.00
N ASN A 170 33.99 29.88 -4.26
CA ASN A 170 32.67 29.95 -4.92
C ASN A 170 32.46 28.88 -5.99
N ARG A 171 33.31 27.85 -6.01
CA ARG A 171 33.25 26.80 -7.03
C ARG A 171 32.17 25.78 -6.68
N PRO A 172 31.36 25.29 -7.64
CA PRO A 172 30.37 24.25 -7.35
C PRO A 172 31.05 23.00 -6.80
N LYS A 173 30.33 22.26 -5.94
CA LYS A 173 30.79 20.98 -5.39
C LYS A 173 31.18 20.04 -6.52
N ARG A 174 32.21 19.23 -6.28
CA ARG A 174 32.73 18.25 -7.23
C ARG A 174 31.68 17.17 -7.48
N GLY A 175 31.65 16.66 -8.71
CA GLY A 175 30.79 15.53 -9.08
C GLY A 175 31.08 14.27 -8.26
N PRO A 176 30.16 13.29 -8.30
CA PRO A 176 30.33 12.01 -7.62
C PRO A 176 31.65 11.32 -8.02
N ARG A 177 32.29 10.68 -7.05
CA ARG A 177 33.49 9.89 -7.34
C ARG A 177 33.08 8.53 -7.91
N GLY A 178 33.66 8.14 -9.05
CA GLY A 178 33.53 6.80 -9.64
C GLY A 178 32.36 6.62 -10.63
N GLY A 179 31.47 7.59 -10.79
CA GLY A 179 30.37 7.53 -11.74
C GLY A 179 29.65 8.86 -11.86
N ASP A 180 28.62 8.91 -12.69
CA ASP A 180 27.85 10.14 -12.95
C ASP A 180 26.83 10.45 -11.84
N THR A 181 26.27 9.41 -11.20
CA THR A 181 25.23 9.53 -10.18
C THR A 181 25.65 8.99 -8.81
N LEU A 182 25.03 9.54 -7.75
CA LEU A 182 25.23 9.06 -6.38
C LEU A 182 24.48 7.74 -6.15
N ARG A 183 25.20 6.62 -6.09
CA ARG A 183 24.63 5.30 -5.76
C ARG A 183 24.14 5.23 -4.32
N LEU A 184 23.15 4.39 -4.03
CA LEU A 184 22.68 4.22 -2.66
C LEU A 184 23.80 3.61 -1.79
N LEU A 185 23.92 4.06 -0.53
CA LEU A 185 24.84 3.45 0.41
C LEU A 185 24.15 2.26 1.07
N GLU A 186 24.87 1.16 1.15
CA GLU A 186 24.41 -0.02 1.86
C GLU A 186 24.21 0.28 3.35
N LYS A 187 23.06 -0.12 3.87
CA LYS A 187 22.73 -0.04 5.29
C LYS A 187 22.88 -1.41 5.91
N GLU A 188 23.45 -1.44 7.10
CA GLU A 188 23.49 -2.65 7.94
C GLU A 188 22.07 -3.12 8.28
N ILE A 189 21.91 -4.44 8.32
CA ILE A 189 20.67 -5.08 8.72
C ILE A 189 20.61 -5.08 10.24
N ASN A 190 19.62 -4.36 10.77
CA ASN A 190 19.29 -4.30 12.19
C ASN A 190 17.78 -4.54 12.34
N TRP A 191 17.29 -4.67 13.57
CA TRP A 191 15.86 -4.85 13.88
C TRP A 191 14.93 -3.81 13.23
N ARG A 192 15.43 -2.60 12.92
CA ARG A 192 14.69 -1.53 12.22
C ARG A 192 14.74 -1.62 10.69
N THR A 193 15.76 -2.26 10.13
CA THR A 193 16.14 -2.19 8.71
C THR A 193 16.10 -3.55 8.02
N ILE A 194 15.35 -4.50 8.57
CA ILE A 194 15.20 -5.83 7.96
C ILE A 194 14.58 -5.69 6.55
N PRO A 195 15.23 -6.24 5.49
CA PRO A 195 14.72 -6.21 4.13
C PRO A 195 13.33 -6.84 4.00
N LYS A 196 12.46 -6.23 3.20
CA LYS A 196 11.08 -6.65 2.89
C LYS A 196 10.78 -6.43 1.42
N ILE A 197 9.83 -7.17 0.84
CA ILE A 197 9.27 -6.84 -0.47
C ILE A 197 8.43 -5.57 -0.34
N LYS A 198 8.66 -4.59 -1.22
CA LYS A 198 7.95 -3.31 -1.23
C LYS A 198 6.89 -3.26 -2.32
N GLU A 199 7.29 -3.60 -3.54
CA GLU A 199 6.42 -3.62 -4.70
C GLU A 199 7.01 -4.55 -5.76
N VAL A 200 6.17 -5.05 -6.66
CA VAL A 200 6.59 -5.84 -7.82
C VAL A 200 6.11 -5.13 -9.07
N THR A 201 7.03 -4.89 -10.00
CA THR A 201 6.71 -4.32 -11.31
C THR A 201 6.81 -5.43 -12.35
N VAL A 202 5.71 -5.69 -13.05
CA VAL A 202 5.67 -6.62 -14.18
C VAL A 202 5.70 -5.79 -15.45
N HIS A 203 6.76 -5.92 -16.24
CA HIS A 203 6.98 -5.17 -17.48
C HIS A 203 6.99 -6.11 -18.68
N CYS A 204 6.20 -5.78 -19.70
CA CYS A 204 6.15 -6.52 -20.94
C CYS A 204 6.41 -5.58 -22.12
N MET A 205 7.34 -5.94 -22.99
CA MET A 205 7.58 -5.27 -24.26
C MET A 205 7.15 -6.18 -25.39
N VAL A 206 6.20 -5.73 -26.20
CA VAL A 206 5.62 -6.53 -27.30
C VAL A 206 6.13 -5.98 -28.63
N LYS A 207 7.21 -6.56 -29.15
CA LYS A 207 7.84 -6.09 -30.41
C LYS A 207 6.87 -6.11 -31.60
N GLU A 208 5.97 -7.10 -31.64
CA GLU A 208 4.97 -7.28 -32.69
C GLU A 208 3.92 -6.15 -32.71
N ALA A 209 3.81 -5.38 -31.61
CA ALA A 209 2.89 -4.25 -31.49
C ALA A 209 3.18 -3.10 -32.47
N ALA A 210 4.41 -3.05 -33.02
CA ALA A 210 4.80 -2.00 -33.98
C ALA A 210 4.02 -2.09 -35.30
N GLY A 211 3.61 -3.30 -35.72
CA GLY A 211 2.83 -3.52 -36.95
C GLY A 211 1.33 -3.68 -36.71
N ASN A 212 0.94 -4.30 -35.59
CA ASN A 212 -0.46 -4.59 -35.25
C ASN A 212 -0.69 -4.31 -33.75
N SER A 213 -1.76 -3.63 -33.37
CA SER A 213 -2.07 -3.37 -31.95
C SER A 213 -2.63 -4.57 -31.20
N ALA A 214 -3.15 -5.59 -31.90
CA ALA A 214 -3.81 -6.74 -31.27
C ALA A 214 -2.94 -7.50 -30.24
N PRO A 215 -1.64 -7.82 -30.51
CA PRO A 215 -0.76 -8.43 -29.52
C PRO A 215 -0.61 -7.61 -28.23
N LEU A 216 -0.64 -6.28 -28.32
CA LEU A 216 -0.56 -5.41 -27.15
C LEU A 216 -1.83 -5.50 -26.28
N HIS A 217 -3.00 -5.61 -26.90
CA HIS A 217 -4.25 -5.79 -26.17
C HIS A 217 -4.30 -7.15 -25.45
N VAL A 218 -3.86 -8.22 -26.12
CA VAL A 218 -3.74 -9.56 -25.52
C VAL A 218 -2.78 -9.54 -24.33
N ALA A 219 -1.61 -8.92 -24.49
CA ALA A 219 -0.65 -8.74 -23.41
C ALA A 219 -1.26 -8.00 -22.20
N GLY A 220 -2.05 -6.96 -22.45
CA GLY A 220 -2.72 -6.19 -21.41
C GLY A 220 -3.77 -7.01 -20.65
N MET A 221 -4.59 -7.78 -21.36
CA MET A 221 -5.58 -8.66 -20.73
C MET A 221 -4.91 -9.74 -19.88
N MET A 222 -3.83 -10.35 -20.38
CA MET A 222 -3.09 -11.39 -19.66
C MET A 222 -2.41 -10.82 -18.40
N LEU A 223 -1.70 -9.70 -18.52
CA LEU A 223 -1.07 -9.06 -17.36
C LEU A 223 -2.10 -8.63 -16.31
N GLN A 224 -3.25 -8.11 -16.75
CA GLN A 224 -4.34 -7.75 -15.85
C GLN A 224 -4.90 -8.97 -15.11
N ALA A 225 -5.06 -10.10 -15.79
CA ALA A 225 -5.51 -11.35 -15.17
C ALA A 225 -4.50 -11.86 -14.13
N ILE A 226 -3.21 -11.88 -14.47
CA ILE A 226 -2.14 -12.36 -13.58
C ILE A 226 -1.97 -11.46 -12.33
N THR A 227 -2.03 -10.14 -12.52
CA THR A 227 -1.67 -9.15 -11.49
C THR A 227 -2.86 -8.54 -10.75
N GLY A 228 -4.07 -8.63 -11.29
CA GLY A 228 -5.26 -7.94 -10.77
C GLY A 228 -5.25 -6.42 -10.95
N VAL A 229 -4.19 -5.85 -11.52
CA VAL A 229 -4.00 -4.41 -11.70
C VAL A 229 -4.15 -4.04 -13.17
N ARG A 230 -4.82 -2.91 -13.43
CA ARG A 230 -4.93 -2.37 -14.79
C ARG A 230 -3.54 -1.96 -15.32
N PRO A 231 -3.10 -2.48 -16.49
CA PRO A 231 -1.79 -2.14 -17.05
C PRO A 231 -1.75 -0.69 -17.55
N GLU A 232 -0.59 -0.06 -17.36
CA GLU A 232 -0.25 1.22 -17.95
C GLU A 232 0.44 1.01 -19.30
N VAL A 233 -0.04 1.70 -20.34
CA VAL A 233 0.51 1.62 -21.69
C VAL A 233 1.61 2.66 -21.87
N HIS A 234 2.79 2.20 -22.28
CA HIS A 234 3.94 3.06 -22.56
C HIS A 234 4.14 3.23 -24.05
N ARG A 235 4.45 4.47 -24.41
CA ARG A 235 4.76 4.86 -25.78
C ARG A 235 6.24 5.10 -25.95
N VAL A 236 6.71 4.84 -27.15
CA VAL A 236 8.10 4.98 -27.54
C VAL A 236 8.54 6.44 -27.45
N LYS A 237 9.71 6.67 -26.86
CA LYS A 237 10.31 8.01 -26.74
C LYS A 237 11.16 8.41 -27.94
N GLN A 238 11.81 7.45 -28.60
CA GLN A 238 12.77 7.69 -29.68
C GLN A 238 12.48 6.78 -30.88
N THR A 239 12.55 7.35 -32.09
CA THR A 239 12.44 6.62 -33.34
C THR A 239 13.76 5.92 -33.66
N ILE A 240 13.71 4.62 -33.93
CA ILE A 240 14.89 3.83 -34.33
C ILE A 240 14.49 2.99 -35.54
N ALA A 241 14.97 3.38 -36.72
CA ALA A 241 14.61 2.75 -38.00
C ALA A 241 14.98 1.26 -38.06
N ASN A 242 16.12 0.86 -37.49
CA ASN A 242 16.60 -0.53 -37.50
C ASN A 242 15.62 -1.51 -36.82
N PHE A 243 14.83 -1.03 -35.85
CA PHE A 243 13.82 -1.84 -35.17
C PHE A 243 12.42 -1.66 -35.75
N GLY A 244 12.24 -0.79 -36.76
CA GLY A 244 10.94 -0.43 -37.30
C GLY A 244 10.07 0.36 -36.32
N ILE A 245 10.68 0.99 -35.32
CA ILE A 245 9.98 1.66 -34.21
C ILE A 245 9.95 3.17 -34.46
N ARG A 246 8.76 3.78 -34.34
CA ARG A 246 8.56 5.24 -34.41
C ARG A 246 8.16 5.80 -33.04
N ALA A 247 8.52 7.05 -32.78
CA ALA A 247 8.09 7.78 -31.60
C ALA A 247 6.55 7.81 -31.46
N ASP A 248 6.07 7.85 -30.22
CA ASP A 248 4.65 7.83 -29.82
C ASP A 248 3.88 6.53 -30.17
N MET A 249 4.53 5.49 -30.68
CA MET A 249 3.91 4.17 -30.84
C MET A 249 3.74 3.46 -29.49
N PRO A 250 2.58 2.84 -29.18
CA PRO A 250 2.40 2.04 -27.98
C PRO A 250 3.01 0.65 -28.17
N ILE A 251 4.00 0.29 -27.34
CA ILE A 251 4.78 -0.96 -27.52
C ILE A 251 4.91 -1.77 -26.23
N SER A 252 4.88 -1.12 -25.06
CA SER A 252 5.08 -1.81 -23.79
C SER A 252 3.99 -1.52 -22.78
N LEU A 253 3.87 -2.42 -21.81
CA LEU A 253 2.91 -2.39 -20.73
C LEU A 253 3.64 -2.58 -19.40
N THR A 254 3.18 -1.90 -18.36
CA THR A 254 3.62 -2.16 -16.99
C THR A 254 2.45 -2.29 -16.04
N CYS A 255 2.52 -3.28 -15.15
CA CYS A 255 1.69 -3.35 -13.95
C CYS A 255 2.58 -3.18 -12.71
N THR A 256 2.19 -2.30 -11.80
CA THR A 256 2.86 -2.15 -10.50
C THR A 256 1.94 -2.63 -9.40
N ILE A 257 2.36 -3.69 -8.71
CA ILE A 257 1.65 -4.34 -7.61
C ILE A 257 2.32 -3.93 -6.29
N LYS A 258 1.54 -3.59 -5.26
CA LYS A 258 2.05 -3.12 -3.97
C LYS A 258 1.33 -3.82 -2.82
N GLY A 259 1.94 -3.79 -1.64
CA GLY A 259 1.32 -4.34 -0.43
C GLY A 259 1.09 -5.85 -0.53
N ASP A 260 -0.05 -6.31 -0.03
CA ASP A 260 -0.38 -7.73 0.11
C ASP A 260 -0.41 -8.47 -1.23
N ASP A 261 -0.90 -7.82 -2.29
CA ASP A 261 -0.93 -8.39 -3.64
C ASP A 261 0.47 -8.67 -4.18
N ALA A 262 1.47 -7.85 -3.82
CA ALA A 262 2.85 -8.07 -4.25
C ALA A 262 3.44 -9.33 -3.61
N TRP A 263 3.12 -9.57 -2.33
CA TRP A 263 3.53 -10.79 -1.63
C TRP A 263 2.81 -12.03 -2.18
N ALA A 264 1.50 -11.92 -2.45
CA ALA A 264 0.73 -13.00 -3.06
C ALA A 264 1.23 -13.34 -4.47
N PHE A 265 1.63 -12.34 -5.25
CA PHE A 265 2.23 -12.55 -6.56
C PHE A 265 3.57 -13.29 -6.48
N VAL A 266 4.46 -12.90 -5.57
CA VAL A 266 5.75 -13.61 -5.39
C VAL A 266 5.53 -15.03 -4.88
N ASP A 267 4.59 -15.25 -3.97
CA ASP A 267 4.20 -16.58 -3.50
C ASP A 267 3.73 -17.48 -4.65
N LYS A 268 2.84 -16.96 -5.50
CA LYS A 268 2.37 -17.63 -6.73
C LYS A 268 3.54 -17.96 -7.66
N CYS A 269 4.46 -17.03 -7.88
CA CYS A 269 5.63 -17.28 -8.72
C CYS A 269 6.50 -18.40 -8.16
N VAL A 270 6.88 -18.33 -6.88
CA VAL A 270 7.81 -19.28 -6.25
C VAL A 270 7.21 -20.68 -6.12
N ASN A 271 5.96 -20.79 -5.67
CA ASN A 271 5.39 -22.07 -5.30
C ASN A 271 4.58 -22.74 -6.42
N LEU A 272 4.07 -21.99 -7.40
CA LEU A 272 3.22 -22.54 -8.46
C LEU A 272 3.85 -22.45 -9.85
N VAL A 273 4.42 -21.31 -10.23
CA VAL A 273 4.85 -21.07 -11.60
C VAL A 273 6.27 -21.57 -11.86
N LEU A 274 7.25 -21.08 -11.10
CA LEU A 274 8.66 -21.37 -11.31
C LEU A 274 8.99 -22.89 -11.28
N PRO A 275 8.41 -23.70 -10.37
CA PRO A 275 8.66 -25.14 -10.35
C PRO A 275 8.10 -25.89 -11.57
N LYS A 276 7.08 -25.33 -12.25
CA LYS A 276 6.51 -25.91 -13.48
C LYS A 276 7.35 -25.58 -14.73
N VAL A 277 8.29 -24.63 -14.64
CA VAL A 277 9.12 -24.24 -15.78
C VAL A 277 10.18 -25.32 -16.02
N LYS A 278 10.12 -25.93 -17.21
CA LYS A 278 11.08 -26.95 -17.63
C LYS A 278 12.48 -26.35 -17.78
N ASP A 279 13.49 -27.07 -17.30
CA ASP A 279 14.91 -26.73 -17.41
C ASP A 279 15.27 -25.32 -16.87
N TRP A 280 14.53 -24.82 -15.88
CA TRP A 280 14.78 -23.51 -15.28
C TRP A 280 15.85 -23.58 -14.18
N PRO A 281 17.05 -22.97 -14.37
CA PRO A 281 18.14 -23.09 -13.41
C PRO A 281 17.98 -22.20 -12.17
N GLY A 282 17.06 -21.23 -12.21
CA GLY A 282 16.88 -20.22 -11.17
C GLY A 282 17.12 -18.79 -11.68
N VAL A 283 16.97 -17.81 -10.78
CA VAL A 283 17.30 -16.41 -11.06
C VAL A 283 18.81 -16.26 -11.19
N ASN A 284 19.28 -15.43 -12.12
CA ASN A 284 20.71 -15.17 -12.28
C ASN A 284 21.29 -14.49 -11.03
N GLY A 285 22.37 -15.03 -10.47
CA GLY A 285 23.08 -14.50 -9.30
C GLY A 285 23.65 -13.09 -9.51
N SER A 286 23.95 -12.71 -10.75
CA SER A 286 24.38 -11.35 -11.11
C SER A 286 23.22 -10.38 -11.32
N SER A 287 21.96 -10.82 -11.21
CA SER A 287 20.80 -9.93 -11.27
C SER A 287 20.81 -8.95 -10.09
N GLY A 288 20.59 -7.68 -10.39
CA GLY A 288 20.64 -6.59 -9.43
C GLY A 288 20.90 -5.23 -10.08
N ASP A 289 20.37 -4.16 -9.48
CA ASP A 289 20.59 -2.77 -9.92
C ASP A 289 21.48 -1.96 -8.95
N ASN A 290 22.21 -2.65 -8.08
CA ASN A 290 22.99 -2.14 -6.96
C ASN A 290 22.18 -1.31 -5.95
N SER A 291 20.86 -1.43 -5.97
CA SER A 291 19.94 -0.69 -5.08
C SER A 291 18.97 -1.62 -4.37
N GLY A 292 19.14 -2.95 -4.49
CA GLY A 292 18.28 -3.93 -3.82
C GLY A 292 17.05 -4.34 -4.63
N ASN A 293 17.03 -4.10 -5.94
CA ASN A 293 15.97 -4.60 -6.82
C ASN A 293 16.49 -5.77 -7.66
N ILE A 294 15.73 -6.85 -7.70
CA ILE A 294 16.10 -8.08 -8.42
C ILE A 294 15.08 -8.32 -9.52
N ALA A 295 15.58 -8.60 -10.72
CA ALA A 295 14.75 -8.86 -11.89
C ALA A 295 14.97 -10.27 -12.45
N TRP A 296 13.91 -10.86 -12.99
CA TRP A 296 13.99 -12.09 -13.78
C TRP A 296 12.98 -12.06 -14.92
N GLY A 297 13.25 -12.82 -15.98
CA GLY A 297 12.36 -12.99 -17.12
C GLY A 297 11.44 -14.20 -16.94
N ILE A 298 10.25 -14.09 -17.52
CA ILE A 298 9.32 -15.19 -17.73
C ILE A 298 9.10 -15.29 -19.24
N ASP A 299 9.44 -16.46 -19.79
CA ASP A 299 9.30 -16.73 -21.22
C ASP A 299 7.83 -16.86 -21.63
N LYS A 300 7.57 -16.76 -22.94
CA LYS A 300 6.22 -16.88 -23.52
C LYS A 300 5.51 -18.17 -23.09
N HIS A 301 6.25 -19.30 -23.03
CA HIS A 301 5.68 -20.57 -22.60
C HIS A 301 5.39 -20.61 -21.10
N SER A 302 6.30 -20.07 -20.29
CA SER A 302 6.18 -20.01 -18.83
C SER A 302 5.06 -19.08 -18.36
N ALA A 303 4.73 -18.05 -19.15
CA ALA A 303 3.62 -17.15 -18.87
C ALA A 303 2.26 -17.88 -18.82
N ASN A 304 2.10 -19.00 -19.53
CA ASN A 304 0.87 -19.79 -19.55
C ASN A 304 0.66 -20.64 -18.30
N LEU A 305 1.72 -20.84 -17.51
CA LEU A 305 1.69 -21.65 -16.30
C LEU A 305 1.06 -20.93 -15.10
N PHE A 306 0.73 -19.65 -15.27
CA PHE A 306 -0.04 -18.90 -14.27
C PHE A 306 -1.47 -19.44 -14.22
N PRO A 307 -2.01 -19.77 -13.03
CA PRO A 307 -3.36 -20.34 -12.89
C PRO A 307 -4.45 -19.49 -13.56
N GLU A 308 -4.32 -18.16 -13.55
CA GLU A 308 -5.29 -17.25 -14.16
C GLU A 308 -5.31 -17.33 -15.69
N VAL A 309 -4.20 -17.71 -16.30
CA VAL A 309 -4.06 -17.86 -17.75
C VAL A 309 -4.35 -19.30 -18.16
N GLU A 310 -3.88 -20.28 -17.38
CA GLU A 310 -4.07 -21.72 -17.63
C GLU A 310 -5.55 -22.10 -17.82
N VAL A 311 -6.44 -21.56 -16.98
CA VAL A 311 -7.89 -21.84 -17.02
C VAL A 311 -8.56 -21.34 -18.31
N ASN A 312 -8.10 -20.21 -18.85
CA ASN A 312 -8.71 -19.56 -20.01
C ASN A 312 -7.75 -19.51 -21.21
N TYR A 313 -6.83 -20.48 -21.30
CA TYR A 313 -5.77 -20.48 -22.31
C TYR A 313 -6.31 -20.39 -23.74
N ASP A 314 -7.39 -21.12 -24.04
CA ASP A 314 -8.02 -21.16 -25.37
C ASP A 314 -8.58 -19.81 -25.84
N MET A 315 -8.81 -18.87 -24.91
CA MET A 315 -9.27 -17.52 -25.23
C MET A 315 -8.15 -16.62 -25.76
N TYR A 316 -6.89 -17.00 -25.56
CA TYR A 316 -5.72 -16.23 -25.98
C TYR A 316 -5.13 -16.84 -27.27
N PRO A 317 -4.99 -16.05 -28.35
CA PRO A 317 -4.32 -16.53 -29.56
C PRO A 317 -2.85 -16.92 -29.23
N PRO A 318 -2.40 -18.16 -29.53
CA PRO A 318 -1.09 -18.66 -29.10
C PRO A 318 0.08 -17.81 -29.58
N GLN A 319 -0.04 -17.17 -30.75
CA GLN A 319 1.03 -16.34 -31.33
C GLN A 319 1.21 -15.03 -30.56
N TYR A 320 0.18 -14.54 -29.88
CA TYR A 320 0.14 -13.22 -29.23
C TYR A 320 0.49 -13.26 -27.75
N ILE A 321 0.75 -14.44 -27.18
CA ILE A 321 1.15 -14.60 -25.79
C ILE A 321 2.56 -14.02 -25.61
N PRO A 322 2.73 -12.98 -24.78
CA PRO A 322 4.03 -12.37 -24.59
C PRO A 322 4.81 -13.00 -23.43
N GLY A 323 6.13 -12.87 -23.46
CA GLY A 323 6.96 -12.99 -22.27
C GLY A 323 6.96 -11.67 -21.51
N PHE A 324 7.39 -11.68 -20.25
CA PHE A 324 7.49 -10.48 -19.45
C PHE A 324 8.61 -10.56 -18.41
N HIS A 325 9.04 -9.41 -17.92
CA HIS A 325 10.03 -9.29 -16.87
C HIS A 325 9.34 -8.95 -15.56
N VAL A 326 9.71 -9.67 -14.51
CA VAL A 326 9.31 -9.39 -13.15
C VAL A 326 10.46 -8.68 -12.46
N ILE A 327 10.19 -7.50 -11.91
CA ILE A 327 11.14 -6.69 -11.15
C ILE A 327 10.62 -6.61 -9.73
N CYS A 328 11.25 -7.37 -8.83
CA CYS A 328 10.93 -7.36 -7.41
C CYS A 328 11.74 -6.25 -6.73
N LYS A 329 11.03 -5.22 -6.25
CA LYS A 329 11.63 -4.11 -5.53
C LYS A 329 11.51 -4.36 -4.04
N THR A 330 12.64 -4.32 -3.35
CA THR A 330 12.71 -4.56 -1.91
C THR A 330 13.02 -3.26 -1.16
N THR A 331 12.96 -3.32 0.18
CA THR A 331 13.46 -2.24 1.04
C THR A 331 14.97 -2.32 1.27
N ALA A 332 15.64 -3.36 0.78
CA ALA A 332 17.08 -3.46 0.84
C ALA A 332 17.74 -2.31 0.07
N THR A 333 18.96 -1.95 0.47
CA THR A 333 19.76 -0.92 -0.20
C THR A 333 20.90 -1.48 -1.03
N SER A 334 20.96 -2.81 -1.16
CA SER A 334 22.06 -3.56 -1.75
C SER A 334 21.56 -4.89 -2.29
N ASP A 335 22.14 -5.34 -3.41
CA ASP A 335 21.67 -6.53 -4.11
C ASP A 335 21.95 -7.80 -3.33
N ARG A 336 23.05 -7.86 -2.57
CA ARG A 336 23.32 -9.03 -1.70
C ARG A 336 22.23 -9.21 -0.64
N HIS A 337 21.71 -8.12 -0.08
CA HIS A 337 20.63 -8.15 0.92
C HIS A 337 19.29 -8.51 0.27
N ALA A 338 19.01 -8.03 -0.95
CA ALA A 338 17.82 -8.42 -1.69
C ALA A 338 17.85 -9.90 -2.09
N ARG A 339 19.00 -10.41 -2.54
CA ARG A 339 19.20 -11.84 -2.83
C ARG A 339 19.05 -12.68 -1.57
N LEU A 340 19.60 -12.25 -0.43
CA LEU A 340 19.43 -12.93 0.85
C LEU A 340 17.95 -13.07 1.23
N LEU A 341 17.18 -11.98 1.10
CA LEU A 341 15.73 -11.99 1.33
C LEU A 341 15.01 -12.96 0.39
N LEU A 342 15.22 -12.84 -0.93
CA LEU A 342 14.52 -13.67 -1.90
C LEU A 342 14.89 -15.16 -1.79
N LYS A 343 16.14 -15.48 -1.43
CA LYS A 343 16.55 -16.85 -1.11
C LYS A 343 15.78 -17.39 0.08
N ALA A 344 15.63 -16.60 1.15
CA ALA A 344 14.87 -17.00 2.33
C ALA A 344 13.37 -17.17 2.03
N LEU A 345 12.84 -16.48 1.01
CA LEU A 345 11.47 -16.65 0.52
C LEU A 345 11.32 -17.79 -0.52
N GLY A 346 12.37 -18.56 -0.79
CA GLY A 346 12.32 -19.74 -1.66
C GLY A 346 12.67 -19.50 -3.13
N VAL A 347 13.21 -18.33 -3.50
CA VAL A 347 13.69 -18.08 -4.87
C VAL A 347 15.06 -18.73 -5.09
N PRO A 348 15.21 -19.68 -6.03
CA PRO A 348 16.51 -20.26 -6.34
C PRO A 348 17.35 -19.29 -7.18
N PHE A 349 18.66 -19.26 -6.93
CA PHE A 349 19.62 -18.48 -7.71
C PHE A 349 20.72 -19.38 -8.27
N HIS A 350 21.15 -19.12 -9.50
CA HIS A 350 22.27 -19.84 -10.15
C HIS A 350 23.38 -18.88 -10.59
N GLY A 351 24.56 -19.43 -10.86
CA GLY A 351 25.74 -18.66 -11.25
C GLY A 351 26.48 -18.03 -10.06
N LYS A 352 27.57 -17.32 -10.35
CA LYS A 352 28.32 -16.60 -9.32
C LYS A 352 27.58 -15.32 -8.94
N ALA A 353 27.28 -15.17 -7.65
CA ALA A 353 26.87 -13.89 -7.10
C ALA A 353 28.14 -13.07 -6.83
N GLU A 354 28.32 -11.97 -7.55
CA GLU A 354 29.34 -10.96 -7.23
C GLU A 354 28.94 -10.13 -6.00
#